data_AF-R5JED9-F1
#
_entry.id   AF-R5JED9-F1
#
_cell.length_a   1.000
_cell.length_b   1.000
_cell.length_c   1.000
_cell.angle_alpha   90.00
_cell.angle_beta   90.00
_cell.angle_gamma   90.00
#
_symmetry.space_group_name_H-M   'P 1'
#
loop_
_entity.id
_entity.type
_entity.pdbx_description
1 polymer ?
#
loop_
_entity_poly.entity_id
_entity_poly.type
_entity_poly.pdbx_seq_one_letter_code
_entity_poly.pdbx_strand_id
1 'polypeptide(L)'
;MKHKKLNKIFRYSILVSFVTFFALYLSQSTGYFEYRNSKKVALTNEQIEKFENDVKEGKNIDLEDYIDVNNKSYQNALSKAGLSISNTTEKVIQKIIGGSFKVLGDLVGE
;
A
#
# COMPACT_ATOMS: atom_id res chain seq x y z
N MET A 1 34.56 -17.25 -12.86
CA MET A 1 33.85 -17.26 -11.56
C MET A 1 32.65 -16.29 -11.48
N LYS A 2 32.64 -15.14 -12.19
CA LYS A 2 31.53 -14.16 -12.19
C LYS A 2 30.22 -14.69 -12.81
N HIS A 3 30.26 -15.38 -13.95
CA HIS A 3 29.06 -15.96 -14.60
C HIS A 3 28.30 -16.96 -13.72
N LYS A 4 29.00 -17.79 -12.93
CA LYS A 4 28.36 -18.75 -12.00
C LYS A 4 27.61 -18.04 -10.86
N LYS A 5 28.09 -16.88 -10.40
CA LYS A 5 27.40 -16.07 -9.38
C LYS A 5 26.16 -15.37 -9.95
N LEU A 6 26.24 -14.85 -11.17
CA LEU A 6 25.10 -14.22 -11.85
C LEU A 6 23.94 -15.21 -12.09
N ASN A 7 24.25 -16.43 -12.55
CA ASN A 7 23.24 -17.49 -12.72
C ASN A 7 22.60 -17.90 -11.38
N LYS A 8 23.34 -17.84 -10.27
CA LYS A 8 22.80 -18.15 -8.95
C LYS A 8 21.82 -17.06 -8.48
N ILE A 9 22.16 -15.80 -8.67
CA ILE A 9 21.27 -14.66 -8.35
C ILE A 9 20.00 -14.69 -9.21
N PHE A 10 20.14 -14.93 -10.52
CA PHE A 10 19.02 -15.04 -11.44
C PHE A 10 18.08 -16.21 -11.05
N ARG A 11 18.65 -17.36 -10.69
CA ARG A 11 17.88 -18.51 -10.20
C ARG A 11 17.13 -18.19 -8.90
N TYR A 12 17.75 -17.45 -7.97
CA TYR A 12 17.07 -17.01 -6.75
C TYR A 12 15.94 -16.01 -7.04
N SER A 13 16.13 -15.08 -7.98
CA SER A 13 15.10 -14.12 -8.39
C SER A 13 13.87 -14.81 -8.99
N ILE A 14 14.07 -15.83 -9.84
CA ILE A 14 12.97 -16.66 -10.37
C ILE A 14 12.28 -17.41 -9.24
N LEU A 15 13.04 -18.02 -8.32
CA LEU A 15 12.48 -18.79 -7.21
C LEU A 15 11.65 -17.91 -6.27
N VAL A 16 12.14 -16.72 -5.92
CA VAL A 16 11.39 -15.73 -5.14
C VAL A 16 10.10 -15.34 -5.85
N SER A 17 10.17 -15.02 -7.14
CA SER A 17 8.99 -14.65 -7.93
C SER A 17 7.96 -15.77 -7.98
N PHE A 18 8.41 -17.03 -8.12
CA PHE A 18 7.55 -18.21 -8.13
C PHE A 18 6.86 -18.46 -6.77
N VAL A 19 7.61 -18.33 -5.67
CA VAL A 19 7.05 -18.45 -4.32
C VAL A 19 6.04 -17.33 -4.03
N THR A 20 6.34 -16.09 -4.41
CA THR A 20 5.40 -14.97 -4.25
C THR A 20 4.14 -15.18 -5.07
N PHE A 21 4.24 -15.66 -6.32
CA PHE A 21 3.09 -16.01 -7.14
C PHE A 21 2.19 -17.04 -6.46
N PHE A 22 2.76 -18.14 -5.96
CA PHE A 22 2.01 -19.18 -5.26
C PHE A 22 1.36 -18.67 -3.97
N ALA A 23 2.08 -17.85 -3.19
CA ALA A 23 1.53 -17.25 -1.98
C ALA A 23 0.31 -16.37 -2.28
N LEU A 24 0.37 -15.56 -3.35
CA LEU A 24 -0.74 -14.71 -3.78
C LEU A 24 -1.91 -15.54 -4.33
N TYR A 25 -1.63 -16.56 -5.15
CA TYR A 25 -2.65 -17.45 -5.71
C TYR A 25 -3.41 -18.21 -4.61
N LEU A 26 -2.70 -18.78 -3.64
CA LEU A 26 -3.31 -19.44 -2.49
C LEU A 26 -4.06 -18.45 -1.59
N SER A 27 -3.52 -17.24 -1.39
CA SER A 27 -4.21 -16.18 -0.64
C SER A 27 -5.52 -15.74 -1.30
N GLN A 28 -5.59 -15.75 -2.64
CA GLN A 28 -6.81 -15.45 -3.38
C GLN A 28 -7.80 -16.62 -3.28
N SER A 29 -7.33 -17.86 -3.52
CA SER A 29 -8.18 -19.05 -3.52
C SER A 29 -8.77 -19.39 -2.15
N THR A 30 -8.15 -18.97 -1.05
CA THR A 30 -8.63 -19.25 0.31
C THR A 30 -9.69 -18.27 0.81
N GLY A 31 -10.14 -17.32 -0.01
CA GLY A 31 -11.17 -16.34 0.37
C GLY A 31 -10.72 -15.35 1.46
N TYR A 32 -9.46 -15.43 1.91
CA TYR A 32 -8.92 -14.55 2.96
C TYR A 32 -8.94 -13.08 2.56
N PHE A 33 -8.75 -12.80 1.27
CA PHE A 33 -8.85 -11.45 0.72
C PHE A 33 -10.27 -10.89 0.82
N GLU A 34 -11.27 -11.68 0.43
CA GLU A 34 -12.69 -11.31 0.51
C GLU A 34 -13.15 -11.15 1.95
N TYR A 35 -12.74 -12.04 2.85
CA TYR A 35 -13.04 -11.97 4.29
C TYR A 35 -12.43 -10.73 4.99
N ARG A 36 -11.22 -10.33 4.58
CA ARG A 36 -10.58 -9.11 5.12
C ARG A 36 -11.18 -7.83 4.55
N ASN A 37 -11.63 -7.84 3.30
CA ASN A 37 -12.32 -6.69 2.71
C ASN A 37 -13.74 -6.53 3.25
N SER A 38 -14.50 -7.61 3.42
CA SER A 38 -15.83 -7.54 4.04
C SER A 38 -15.77 -7.01 5.47
N LYS A 39 -14.80 -7.46 6.27
CA LYS A 39 -14.55 -6.94 7.63
C LYS A 39 -14.14 -5.47 7.70
N LYS A 40 -13.63 -4.87 6.62
CA LYS A 40 -13.24 -3.46 6.59
C LYS A 40 -14.39 -2.52 6.25
N VAL A 41 -15.46 -3.03 5.62
CA VAL A 41 -16.57 -2.22 5.10
C VAL A 41 -17.89 -2.51 5.85
N ALA A 42 -18.00 -3.68 6.48
CA ALA A 42 -19.17 -4.03 7.27
C ALA A 42 -19.08 -3.42 8.68
N LEU A 43 -20.09 -2.63 9.04
CA LEU A 43 -20.43 -2.36 10.44
C LEU A 43 -20.43 -3.69 11.21
N THR A 44 -19.85 -3.71 12.41
CA THR A 44 -19.93 -4.90 13.25
C THR A 44 -21.39 -5.19 13.58
N ASN A 45 -21.74 -6.44 13.88
CA ASN A 45 -23.11 -6.79 14.24
C ASN A 45 -23.63 -5.94 15.42
N GLU A 46 -22.76 -5.60 16.37
CA GLU A 46 -23.07 -4.70 17.49
C GLU A 46 -23.36 -3.25 17.03
N GLN A 47 -22.62 -2.75 16.03
CA GLN A 47 -22.86 -1.42 15.46
C GLN A 47 -24.18 -1.35 14.69
N ILE A 48 -24.55 -2.43 13.99
CA ILE A 48 -25.83 -2.56 13.28
C ILE A 48 -26.99 -2.59 14.29
N GLU A 49 -26.88 -3.39 15.34
CA GLU A 49 -27.92 -3.50 16.37
C GLU A 49 -28.11 -2.17 17.12
N LYS A 50 -27.02 -1.47 17.43
CA LYS A 50 -27.06 -0.14 18.04
C LYS A 50 -27.76 0.87 17.12
N PHE A 51 -27.43 0.88 15.83
CA PHE A 51 -28.08 1.73 14.84
C PHE A 51 -29.58 1.47 14.75
N GLU A 52 -30.00 0.20 14.66
CA GLU A 52 -31.43 -0.16 14.58
C GLU A 52 -32.22 0.27 15.82
N ASN A 53 -31.62 0.18 17.01
CA ASN A 53 -32.27 0.62 18.25
C ASN A 53 -32.35 2.15 18.33
N ASP A 54 -31.29 2.87 17.98
CA ASP A 54 -31.29 4.34 17.98
C ASP A 54 -32.29 4.91 16.94
N VAL A 55 -32.50 4.23 15.80
CA VAL A 55 -33.57 4.54 14.83
C VAL A 55 -34.96 4.35 15.44
N LYS A 56 -35.20 3.22 16.13
CA LYS A 56 -36.49 2.94 16.78
C LYS A 56 -36.81 3.95 17.89
N GLU A 57 -35.79 4.43 18.59
CA GLU A 57 -35.91 5.41 19.67
C GLU A 57 -36.03 6.85 19.18
N GLY A 58 -35.88 7.10 17.87
CA GLY A 58 -35.99 8.44 17.27
C GLY A 58 -34.85 9.39 17.66
N LYS A 59 -33.67 8.84 18.01
CA LYS A 59 -32.48 9.66 18.28
C LYS A 59 -31.99 10.34 17.01
N ASN A 60 -31.22 11.41 17.18
CA ASN A 60 -30.49 12.03 16.09
C ASN A 60 -29.27 11.15 15.77
N ILE A 61 -29.17 10.69 14.53
CA ILE A 61 -28.22 9.66 14.09
C ILE A 61 -27.11 10.33 13.26
N ASP A 62 -25.86 10.21 13.71
CA ASP A 62 -24.68 10.56 12.91
C ASP A 62 -23.95 9.28 12.49
N LEU A 63 -23.49 9.21 11.23
CA LEU A 63 -22.78 8.06 10.70
C LEU A 63 -21.46 7.80 11.45
N GLU A 64 -20.83 8.87 11.96
CA GLU A 64 -19.57 8.81 12.70
C GLU A 64 -19.69 8.05 14.03
N ASP A 65 -20.89 7.93 14.61
CA ASP A 65 -21.14 7.21 15.87
C ASP A 65 -21.19 5.68 15.73
N TYR A 66 -21.28 5.20 14.49
CA TYR A 66 -21.41 3.77 14.16
C TYR A 66 -20.25 3.24 13.34
N ILE A 67 -19.41 4.12 12.78
CA ILE A 67 -18.20 3.75 12.05
C ILE A 67 -17.02 3.96 13.00
N ASP A 68 -16.16 2.96 13.12
CA ASP A 68 -14.92 3.12 13.90
C ASP A 68 -13.96 4.04 13.13
N VAL A 69 -14.11 5.36 13.30
CA VAL A 69 -13.18 6.40 12.82
C VAL A 69 -11.92 6.42 13.69
N ASN A 70 -11.39 5.23 13.99
CA ASN A 70 -10.04 5.11 14.48
C ASN A 70 -9.13 5.62 13.36
N ASN A 71 -8.60 6.83 13.52
CA ASN A 71 -7.46 7.37 12.77
C ASN A 71 -6.25 6.45 12.98
N LYS A 72 -6.27 5.26 12.36
CA LYS A 72 -5.19 4.29 12.47
C LYS A 72 -4.01 4.87 11.73
N SER A 73 -3.02 5.35 12.47
CA SER A 73 -1.73 5.70 11.92
C SER A 73 -1.09 4.42 11.34
N TYR A 74 -1.10 4.29 10.01
CA TYR A 74 -0.46 3.19 9.29
C TYR A 74 1.08 3.33 9.24
N GLN A 75 1.66 4.31 9.95
CA GLN A 75 3.11 4.47 10.05
C GLN A 75 3.74 3.31 10.83
N ASN A 76 4.16 2.29 10.11
CA ASN A 76 5.02 1.21 10.61
C ASN A 76 6.43 1.31 10.00
N ALA A 77 7.36 0.48 10.49
CA ALA A 77 8.75 0.48 10.01
C ALA A 77 8.85 0.28 8.48
N LEU A 78 7.98 -0.56 7.91
CA LEU A 78 7.89 -0.77 6.46
C LEU A 78 7.44 0.49 5.72
N SER A 79 6.44 1.20 6.26
CA SER A 79 5.94 2.45 5.70
C SER A 79 6.99 3.56 5.77
N LYS A 80 7.72 3.65 6.90
CA LYS A 80 8.87 4.58 7.04
C LYS A 80 9.98 4.25 6.04
N ALA A 81 10.29 2.97 5.82
CA ALA A 81 11.26 2.54 4.83
C ALA A 81 10.81 2.89 3.40
N GLY A 82 9.54 2.64 3.07
CA GLY A 82 8.96 3.02 1.78
C GLY A 82 8.99 4.53 1.54
N LEU A 83 8.66 5.34 2.54
CA LEU A 83 8.75 6.80 2.48
C LEU A 83 10.20 7.26 2.23
N SER A 84 11.18 6.67 2.90
CA SER A 84 12.59 7.00 2.71
C SER A 84 13.08 6.67 1.29
N ILE A 85 12.67 5.51 0.75
CA ILE A 85 12.96 5.10 -0.63
C ILE A 85 12.30 6.06 -1.62
N SER A 86 11.03 6.42 -1.39
CA SER A 86 10.29 7.37 -2.22
C SER A 86 10.98 8.73 -2.26
N ASN A 87 11.32 9.27 -1.08
CA ASN A 87 11.99 10.58 -0.98
C ASN A 87 13.38 10.56 -1.63
N THR A 88 14.10 9.45 -1.54
CA THR A 88 15.40 9.29 -2.23
C THR A 88 15.21 9.26 -3.74
N THR A 89 14.20 8.54 -4.23
CA THR A 89 13.85 8.44 -5.65
C THR A 89 13.43 9.80 -6.20
N GLU A 90 12.62 10.55 -5.46
CA GLU A 90 12.20 11.91 -5.81
C GLU A 90 13.41 12.84 -6.00
N LYS A 91 14.37 12.84 -5.06
CA LYS A 91 15.60 13.65 -5.17
C LYS A 91 16.43 13.27 -6.38
N VAL A 92 16.53 11.98 -6.71
CA VAL A 92 17.24 11.52 -7.90
C VAL A 92 16.56 12.04 -9.17
N ILE A 93 15.23 11.92 -9.26
CA ILE A 93 14.44 12.40 -10.39
C ILE A 93 14.58 13.91 -10.54
N GLN A 94 14.43 14.68 -9.46
CA GLN A 94 14.59 16.15 -9.48
C GLN A 94 15.98 16.56 -9.97
N LYS A 95 17.03 15.83 -9.56
CA LYS A 95 18.40 16.11 -10.00
C LYS A 95 18.60 15.80 -11.49
N ILE A 96 18.01 14.71 -11.99
CA ILE A 96 18.04 14.37 -13.41
C ILE A 96 17.32 15.44 -14.22
N ILE A 97 16.08 15.79 -13.84
CA ILE A 97 15.27 16.77 -14.53
C ILE A 97 15.93 18.16 -14.51
N GLY A 98 16.40 18.60 -13.34
CA GLY A 98 17.11 19.87 -13.19
C GLY A 98 18.41 19.93 -13.98
N GLY A 99 19.18 18.84 -14.02
CA GLY A 99 20.37 18.73 -14.86
C GLY A 99 20.03 18.80 -16.36
N SER A 100 18.95 18.14 -16.77
CA SER A 100 18.47 18.14 -18.16
C SER A 100 18.07 19.55 -18.61
N PHE A 101 17.27 20.25 -17.80
CA PHE A 101 16.86 21.63 -18.08
C PHE A 101 18.03 22.60 -18.05
N LYS A 102 19.02 22.39 -17.19
CA LYS A 102 20.23 23.21 -17.17
C LYS A 102 21.02 23.07 -18.47
N VAL A 103 21.27 21.85 -18.93
CA VAL A 103 21.96 21.60 -20.21
C VAL A 103 21.19 22.20 -21.38
N LEU A 104 19.87 22.08 -21.40
CA LEU A 104 19.03 22.70 -22.43
C LEU A 104 19.08 24.23 -22.37
N GLY A 105 19.06 24.82 -21.18
CA GLY A 105 19.17 26.26 -20.99
C GLY A 105 20.54 26.81 -21.42
N ASP A 106 21.62 26.09 -21.11
CA ASP A 106 22.97 26.44 -21.55
C ASP A 106 23.11 26.35 -23.09
N LEU A 107 22.39 25.43 -23.76
CA LEU A 107 22.39 25.27 -25.22
C LEU A 107 21.46 26.22 -25.99
N VAL A 108 20.41 26.75 -25.34
CA VAL A 108 19.45 27.69 -25.94
C VAL A 108 19.79 29.15 -25.60
N GLY A 109 20.58 29.36 -24.54
CA GLY A 109 21.08 30.66 -24.10
C GLY A 109 22.40 31.11 -24.74
N GLU A 110 23.02 30.26 -25.57
CA GLU A 110 23.98 30.64 -26.64
C GLU A 110 23.24 30.89 -27.96
#